data_AF-A0A0N4XYA5-F1
#
_entry.id   AF-A0A0N4XYA5-F1
#
_cell.length_a   1.000
_cell.length_b   1.000
_cell.length_c   1.000
_cell.angle_alpha   90.00
_cell.angle_beta   90.00
_cell.angle_gamma   90.00
#
_symmetry.space_group_name_H-M   'P 1'
#
loop_
_entity.id
_entity.type
_entity.pdbx_description
1 polymer ?
#
loop_
_entity_poly.entity_id
_entity_poly.type
_entity_poly.pdbx_seq_one_letter_code
_entity_poly.pdbx_strand_id
1 'polypeptide(L)'
;MTDPEETHLEENRCRCANLIARLQRSIEELRVLRRLVELCIRTNELLLEAEDQSAANDDPDGGVLLSPKRVVHYESMIRSDAFGKCNICFEDEPFDPVGCIHCRQQVGCRKCVDRWYEESCRLCRKQCPLCRHKWGDQPEVLNIFELKLS
;
A
#
# COMPACT_ATOMS: atom_id res chain seq x y z
N MET A 1 -24.53 -55.18 18.71
CA MET A 1 -25.15 -53.94 18.24
C MET A 1 -24.52 -52.82 19.06
N THR A 2 -23.67 -52.01 18.44
CA THR A 2 -23.00 -50.87 19.09
C THR A 2 -24.03 -49.79 19.43
N ASP A 3 -23.85 -49.16 20.59
CA ASP A 3 -24.77 -48.14 21.09
C ASP A 3 -24.72 -46.90 20.18
N PRO A 4 -25.86 -46.40 19.65
CA PRO A 4 -25.89 -45.21 18.82
C PRO A 4 -25.26 -43.96 19.47
N GLU A 5 -25.32 -43.82 20.80
CA GLU A 5 -24.63 -42.70 21.48
C GLU A 5 -23.10 -42.82 21.40
N GLU A 6 -22.57 -44.03 21.50
CA GLU A 6 -21.13 -44.31 21.44
C GLU A 6 -20.58 -44.02 20.03
N THR A 7 -21.34 -44.36 18.99
CA THR A 7 -20.96 -44.05 17.61
C THR A 7 -20.91 -42.55 17.32
N HIS A 8 -21.88 -41.78 17.84
CA HIS A 8 -21.91 -40.33 17.66
C HIS A 8 -20.78 -39.62 18.42
N LEU A 9 -20.43 -40.10 19.62
CA LEU A 9 -19.30 -39.58 20.38
C LEU A 9 -17.98 -39.79 19.63
N GLU A 10 -17.80 -40.97 19.02
CA GLU A 10 -16.59 -41.31 18.26
C GLU A 10 -16.46 -40.47 16.98
N GLU A 11 -17.57 -40.24 16.27
CA GLU A 11 -17.57 -39.33 15.11
C GLU A 11 -17.17 -37.91 15.50
N ASN A 12 -17.68 -37.40 16.62
CA ASN A 12 -17.34 -36.07 17.11
C ASN A 12 -15.87 -35.96 17.52
N ARG A 13 -15.31 -37.01 18.14
CA ARG A 13 -13.87 -37.10 18.44
C ARG A 13 -13.03 -37.05 17.17
N CYS A 14 -13.42 -37.82 16.15
CA CYS A 14 -12.74 -37.83 14.85
C CYS A 14 -12.81 -36.45 14.16
N ARG A 15 -13.97 -35.77 14.19
CA ARG A 15 -14.10 -34.41 13.65
C ARG A 15 -13.21 -33.41 14.40
N CYS A 16 -13.17 -33.48 15.73
CA CYS A 16 -12.31 -32.61 16.53
C CYS A 16 -10.83 -32.85 16.23
N ALA A 17 -10.39 -34.11 16.15
CA ALA A 17 -9.00 -34.45 15.83
C ALA A 17 -8.59 -33.89 14.45
N ASN A 18 -9.47 -34.01 13.45
CA ASN A 18 -9.23 -33.45 12.11
C ASN A 18 -9.12 -31.91 12.12
N LEU A 19 -9.97 -31.22 12.89
CA LEU A 19 -9.88 -29.76 13.02
C LEU A 19 -8.59 -29.34 13.70
N ILE A 20 -8.18 -30.04 14.77
CA ILE A 20 -6.92 -29.76 15.47
C ILE A 20 -5.73 -29.94 14.53
N ALA A 21 -5.68 -31.04 13.77
CA ALA A 21 -4.60 -31.29 12.82
C ALA A 21 -4.52 -30.21 11.72
N ARG A 22 -5.67 -29.74 11.22
CA ARG A 22 -5.73 -28.63 10.26
C ARG A 22 -5.22 -27.32 10.86
N LEU A 23 -5.64 -26.99 12.08
CA LEU A 23 -5.18 -25.80 12.78
C LEU A 23 -3.68 -25.84 13.04
N GLN A 24 -3.15 -26.98 13.47
CA GLN A 24 -1.71 -27.16 13.69
C GLN A 24 -0.91 -26.95 12.39
N ARG A 25 -1.40 -27.46 11.26
CA ARG A 25 -0.78 -27.22 9.95
C ARG A 25 -0.77 -25.74 9.59
N SER A 26 -1.91 -25.06 9.71
CA SER A 26 -2.00 -23.63 9.42
C SER A 26 -1.14 -22.78 10.36
N ILE A 27 -1.01 -23.16 11.62
CA ILE A 27 -0.09 -22.49 12.57
C ILE A 27 1.35 -22.61 12.09
N GLU A 28 1.77 -23.78 11.61
CA GLU A 28 3.13 -23.97 11.13
C GLU A 28 3.40 -23.20 9.84
N GLU A 29 2.44 -23.19 8.90
CA GLU A 29 2.48 -22.35 7.70
C GLU A 29 2.64 -20.86 8.05
N LEU A 30 1.86 -20.37 9.01
CA LEU A 30 1.95 -18.98 9.48
C LEU A 30 3.29 -18.66 10.15
N ARG A 31 3.88 -19.61 10.89
CA ARG A 31 5.22 -19.44 11.48
C ARG A 31 6.29 -19.31 10.41
N VAL A 32 6.23 -20.13 9.37
CA VAL A 32 7.16 -20.06 8.24
C VAL A 32 6.99 -18.73 7.51
N LEU A 33 5.75 -18.35 7.17
CA LEU A 33 5.47 -17.06 6.51
C LEU A 33 5.99 -15.88 7.33
N ARG A 34 5.78 -15.88 8.65
CA ARG A 34 6.31 -14.84 9.53
C ARG A 34 7.83 -14.72 9.42
N ARG A 35 8.57 -15.84 9.47
CA ARG A 35 10.03 -15.83 9.32
C ARG A 35 10.48 -15.31 7.96
N LEU A 36 9.77 -15.69 6.89
CA LEU A 36 10.06 -15.20 5.55
C LEU A 36 9.86 -13.69 5.43
N VAL A 37 8.77 -13.16 5.99
CA VAL A 37 8.52 -11.71 6.03
C VAL A 37 9.61 -10.98 6.80
N GLU A 38 10.00 -11.49 7.98
CA GLU A 38 11.10 -10.92 8.78
C GLU A 38 12.43 -10.90 7.99
N LEU A 39 12.74 -11.97 7.25
CA LEU A 39 13.93 -12.03 6.39
C LEU A 39 13.86 -11.06 5.21
N CYS A 40 12.70 -10.93 4.56
CA CYS A 40 12.50 -9.98 3.46
C CYS A 40 12.69 -8.54 3.92
N ILE A 41 12.11 -8.16 5.06
CA ILE A 41 12.27 -6.81 5.64
C ILE A 41 13.76 -6.52 5.86
N ARG A 42 14.46 -7.43 6.55
CA ARG A 42 15.89 -7.26 6.84
C ARG A 42 16.76 -7.18 5.58
N THR A 43 16.38 -7.91 4.53
CA THR A 43 17.10 -7.88 3.25
C THR A 43 16.91 -6.52 2.58
N ASN A 44 15.69 -5.98 2.59
CA ASN A 44 15.42 -4.66 2.03
C ASN A 44 16.15 -3.54 2.79
N GLU A 45 16.21 -3.61 4.12
CA GLU A 45 16.99 -2.67 4.95
C GLU A 45 18.48 -2.66 4.56
N LEU A 46 19.07 -3.84 4.35
CA LEU A 46 20.48 -3.94 3.91
C LEU A 46 20.71 -3.42 2.49
N LEU A 47 19.74 -3.62 1.58
CA LEU A 47 19.82 -3.09 0.21
C LEU A 47 19.77 -1.56 0.22
N LEU A 48 18.90 -0.98 1.03
CA LEU A 48 18.82 0.47 1.25
C LEU A 48 20.14 1.05 1.78
N GLU A 49 20.72 0.41 2.79
CA GLU A 49 22.02 0.85 3.36
C GLU A 49 23.18 0.76 2.35
N ALA A 50 23.13 -0.21 1.43
CA ALA A 50 24.14 -0.37 0.40
C ALA A 50 24.04 0.70 -0.71
N GLU A 51 22.83 1.15 -1.03
CA GLU A 51 22.60 2.21 -2.02
C GLU A 51 23.07 3.58 -1.50
N ASP A 52 22.84 3.91 -0.23
CA ASP A 52 23.29 5.17 0.39
C ASP A 52 24.82 5.31 0.43
N GLN A 53 25.56 4.20 0.56
CA GLN A 53 27.04 4.21 0.54
C GLN A 53 27.63 4.41 -0.86
N SER A 54 26.84 4.18 -1.92
CA SER A 54 27.29 4.36 -3.31
C SER A 54 27.20 5.81 -3.79
N ALA A 55 26.37 6.64 -3.16
CA ALA A 55 26.14 8.04 -3.54
C ALA A 55 27.17 9.05 -2.97
N ALA A 56 28.13 8.59 -2.17
CA ALA A 56 29.09 9.45 -1.45
C ALA A 56 30.45 9.66 -2.16
N ASN A 57 30.61 9.26 -3.42
CA ASN A 57 31.89 9.32 -4.16
C ASN A 57 31.87 10.18 -5.43
N ASP A 58 31.13 11.29 -5.46
CA ASP A 58 31.29 12.34 -6.49
C ASP A 58 31.50 13.73 -5.83
N ASP A 59 32.64 14.34 -6.14
CA ASP A 59 33.23 15.56 -5.56
C ASP A 59 32.42 16.87 -5.82
N PRO A 60 32.73 17.98 -5.09
CA PRO A 60 31.88 19.16 -4.96
C PRO A 60 32.20 20.29 -5.96
N ASP A 61 31.19 20.91 -6.56
CA ASP A 61 31.27 22.33 -6.96
C ASP A 61 29.88 22.94 -7.23
N GLY A 62 29.74 24.22 -6.89
CA GLY A 62 28.76 25.13 -7.51
C GLY A 62 27.33 25.11 -6.97
N GLY A 63 27.04 25.96 -5.98
CA GLY A 63 25.71 26.09 -5.38
C GLY A 63 24.62 26.70 -6.28
N VAL A 64 23.37 26.29 -6.00
CA VAL A 64 22.15 27.11 -6.08
C VAL A 64 21.19 26.58 -5.00
N LEU A 65 20.78 27.47 -4.08
CA LEU A 65 19.70 27.23 -3.12
C LEU A 65 18.35 27.15 -3.87
N LEU A 66 17.99 25.95 -4.32
CA LEU A 66 16.61 25.60 -4.58
C LEU A 66 16.11 24.78 -3.39
N SER A 67 14.95 25.19 -2.87
CA SER A 67 14.23 24.55 -1.76
C SER A 67 14.37 23.03 -1.80
N PRO A 68 14.55 22.34 -0.66
CA PRO A 68 14.70 20.90 -0.66
C PRO A 68 13.45 20.30 -1.31
N LYS A 69 13.58 19.86 -2.57
CA LYS A 69 12.70 18.83 -3.11
C LYS A 69 12.89 17.67 -2.14
N ARG A 70 11.94 17.49 -1.23
CA ARG A 70 11.87 16.26 -0.44
C ARG A 70 11.90 15.15 -1.47
N VAL A 71 13.03 14.44 -1.55
CA VAL A 71 13.13 13.23 -2.33
C VAL A 71 12.21 12.26 -1.59
N VAL A 72 10.95 12.19 -2.03
CA VAL A 72 10.00 11.23 -1.51
C VAL A 72 10.51 9.89 -2.01
N HIS A 73 11.16 9.13 -1.13
CA HIS A 73 11.63 7.79 -1.46
C HIS A 73 10.40 6.91 -1.74
N TYR A 74 10.26 6.54 -3.00
CA TYR A 74 9.02 6.10 -3.62
C TYR A 74 8.99 4.56 -3.72
N GLU A 75 9.51 3.87 -2.69
CA GLU A 75 9.78 2.43 -2.73
C GLU A 75 8.56 1.51 -2.73
N SER A 76 7.36 2.07 -2.66
CA SER A 76 6.12 1.29 -2.78
C SER A 76 5.21 1.82 -3.89
N MET A 77 5.78 2.07 -5.07
CA MET A 77 4.98 2.29 -6.28
C MET A 77 4.26 0.98 -6.67
N ILE A 78 2.99 0.85 -6.30
CA ILE A 78 2.17 -0.32 -6.60
C ILE A 78 1.17 -0.04 -7.73
N ARG A 79 0.94 -1.03 -8.59
CA ARG A 79 -0.20 -1.06 -9.50
C ARG A 79 -1.34 -1.85 -8.86
N SER A 80 -2.55 -1.31 -8.90
CA SER A 80 -3.71 -2.00 -8.33
C SER A 80 -5.02 -1.51 -8.93
N ASP A 81 -5.82 -2.45 -9.41
CA ASP A 81 -7.20 -2.25 -9.86
C ASP A 81 -8.24 -2.48 -8.73
N ALA A 82 -7.79 -2.85 -7.52
CA ALA A 82 -8.64 -3.23 -6.39
C ALA A 82 -9.63 -2.14 -5.96
N PHE A 83 -9.38 -0.90 -6.34
CA PHE A 83 -10.19 0.28 -6.01
C PHE A 83 -10.79 0.96 -7.26
N GLY A 84 -10.73 0.28 -8.40
CA GLY A 84 -11.23 0.73 -9.68
C GLY A 84 -10.20 1.53 -10.49
N LYS A 85 -10.64 2.01 -11.65
CA LYS A 85 -9.82 2.74 -12.60
C LYS A 85 -9.45 4.16 -12.15
N CYS A 86 -8.45 4.74 -12.78
CA CYS A 86 -8.08 6.14 -12.53
C CYS A 86 -9.16 7.07 -13.10
N ASN A 87 -9.67 8.04 -12.33
CA ASN A 87 -10.69 8.98 -12.82
C ASN A 87 -10.13 10.13 -13.67
N ILE A 88 -8.82 10.12 -13.95
CA ILE A 88 -8.13 11.16 -14.75
C ILE A 88 -7.59 10.57 -16.06
N CYS A 89 -6.77 9.51 -16.00
CA CYS A 89 -6.25 8.84 -17.22
C CYS A 89 -7.11 7.67 -17.70
N PHE A 90 -8.09 7.22 -16.90
CA PHE A 90 -8.99 6.10 -17.22
C PHE A 90 -8.32 4.73 -17.41
N GLU A 91 -7.05 4.57 -17.03
CA GLU A 91 -6.42 3.26 -16.95
C GLU A 91 -7.08 2.41 -15.86
N ASP A 92 -7.42 1.16 -16.20
CA ASP A 92 -8.12 0.22 -15.32
C ASP A 92 -7.27 -0.20 -14.11
N GLU A 93 -5.95 -0.19 -14.25
CA GLU A 93 -4.98 -0.51 -13.19
C GLU A 93 -4.12 0.73 -12.85
N PRO A 94 -4.62 1.64 -11.97
CA PRO A 94 -3.86 2.80 -11.53
C PRO A 94 -2.49 2.47 -10.96
N PHE A 95 -1.52 3.31 -11.28
CA PHE A 95 -0.18 3.29 -10.70
C PHE A 95 -0.08 4.26 -9.52
N ASP A 96 0.28 3.75 -8.34
CA ASP A 96 0.21 4.44 -7.05
C ASP A 96 -1.15 5.15 -6.86
N PRO A 97 -2.23 4.38 -6.70
CA PRO A 97 -3.57 4.94 -6.55
C PRO A 97 -3.68 5.77 -5.27
N VAL A 98 -4.24 6.98 -5.41
CA VAL A 98 -4.46 7.93 -4.32
C VAL A 98 -5.92 8.35 -4.23
N GLY A 99 -6.36 8.69 -3.02
CA GLY A 99 -7.69 9.20 -2.77
C GLY A 99 -7.67 10.50 -1.97
N CYS A 100 -8.75 11.27 -2.12
CA CYS A 100 -8.90 12.55 -1.41
C CYS A 100 -9.29 12.31 0.05
N ILE A 101 -8.60 12.98 0.98
CA ILE A 101 -8.87 12.83 2.42
C ILE A 101 -10.26 13.31 2.83
N HIS A 102 -10.87 14.20 2.04
CA HIS A 102 -12.17 14.82 2.34
C HIS A 102 -13.36 14.00 1.85
N CYS A 103 -13.34 13.55 0.59
CA CYS A 103 -14.44 12.73 0.07
C CYS A 103 -14.21 11.23 0.19
N ARG A 104 -13.00 10.81 0.58
CA ARG A 104 -12.62 9.38 0.76
C ARG A 104 -12.81 8.53 -0.51
N GLN A 105 -12.89 9.17 -1.68
CA GLN A 105 -12.97 8.53 -2.98
C GLN A 105 -11.58 8.46 -3.63
N GLN A 106 -11.34 7.37 -4.35
CA GLN A 106 -10.17 7.26 -5.23
C GLN A 106 -10.23 8.36 -6.29
N VAL A 107 -9.19 9.17 -6.35
CA VAL A 107 -9.05 10.19 -7.39
C VAL A 107 -8.40 9.56 -8.62
N GLY A 108 -7.29 8.83 -8.44
CA GLY A 108 -6.57 8.19 -9.53
C GLY A 108 -5.09 7.98 -9.20
N CYS A 109 -4.25 7.88 -10.22
CA CYS A 109 -2.79 7.76 -10.03
C CYS A 109 -2.22 9.03 -9.38
N ARG A 110 -1.21 8.91 -8.51
CA ARG A 110 -0.52 10.07 -7.92
C ARG A 110 -0.04 11.08 -8.97
N LYS A 111 0.67 10.60 -10.00
CA LYS A 111 1.13 11.44 -11.12
C LYS A 111 0.00 12.19 -11.83
N CYS A 112 -1.19 11.58 -11.92
CA CYS A 112 -2.33 12.23 -12.54
C CYS A 112 -2.90 13.34 -11.65
N VAL A 113 -2.94 13.12 -10.34
CA VAL A 113 -3.35 14.14 -9.36
C VAL A 113 -2.38 15.31 -9.33
N ASP A 114 -1.07 15.04 -9.35
CA ASP A 114 -0.05 16.10 -9.36
C ASP A 114 -0.20 16.98 -10.61
N ARG A 115 -0.35 16.36 -11.79
CA ARG A 115 -0.61 17.08 -13.04
C ARG A 115 -1.90 17.89 -12.99
N TRP A 116 -2.97 17.31 -12.46
CA TRP A 116 -4.25 18.01 -12.28
C TRP A 116 -4.09 19.23 -11.37
N TYR A 117 -3.33 19.09 -10.29
CA TYR A 117 -3.06 20.17 -9.34
C TYR A 117 -2.26 21.30 -9.97
N GLU A 118 -1.20 20.99 -10.71
CA GLU A 118 -0.39 21.98 -11.42
C GLU A 118 -1.24 22.82 -12.38
N GLU A 119 -2.10 22.17 -13.16
CA GLU A 119 -2.98 22.89 -14.09
C GLU A 119 -4.06 23.68 -13.34
N SER A 120 -4.61 23.10 -12.28
CA SER A 120 -5.56 23.78 -11.39
C SER A 120 -4.96 25.01 -10.70
N CYS A 121 -3.66 25.00 -10.39
CA CYS A 121 -2.95 26.16 -9.86
C CYS A 121 -2.93 27.31 -10.87
N ARG A 122 -2.65 27.02 -12.15
CA ARG A 122 -2.65 28.05 -13.23
C ARG A 122 -4.01 28.70 -13.39
N LEU A 123 -5.08 27.95 -13.11
CA LEU A 123 -6.46 28.44 -13.19
C LEU A 123 -6.99 29.01 -11.86
N CYS A 124 -6.16 29.13 -10.82
CA CYS A 124 -6.55 29.55 -9.47
C CYS A 124 -7.71 28.72 -8.87
N ARG A 125 -7.80 27.43 -9.23
CA ARG A 125 -8.87 26.49 -8.84
C ARG A 125 -8.29 25.20 -8.28
N LYS A 126 -7.40 25.32 -7.29
CA LYS A 126 -6.79 24.18 -6.58
C LYS A 126 -7.87 23.36 -5.87
N GLN A 127 -8.46 22.37 -6.54
CA GLN A 127 -9.58 21.62 -5.98
C GLN A 127 -9.58 20.16 -6.43
N CYS A 128 -10.13 19.31 -5.56
CA CYS A 128 -10.38 17.91 -5.88
C CYS A 128 -11.29 17.79 -7.11
N PRO A 129 -10.94 16.97 -8.12
CA PRO A 129 -11.76 16.80 -9.33
C PRO A 129 -13.12 16.15 -9.03
N LEU A 130 -13.23 15.41 -7.93
CA LEU A 130 -14.45 14.67 -7.57
C LEU A 130 -15.38 15.50 -6.69
N CYS A 131 -14.90 15.95 -5.52
CA CYS A 131 -15.74 16.64 -4.54
C CYS A 131 -15.59 18.17 -4.53
N ARG A 132 -14.69 18.72 -5.34
CA ARG A 132 -14.40 20.17 -5.42
C ARG A 132 -13.94 20.81 -4.11
N HIS A 133 -13.54 20.02 -3.12
CA HIS A 133 -12.85 20.54 -1.94
C HIS A 133 -11.60 21.30 -2.37
N LYS A 134 -11.40 22.51 -1.84
CA LYS A 134 -10.24 23.34 -2.17
C LYS A 134 -9.01 22.84 -1.43
N TRP A 135 -7.96 22.53 -2.18
CA TRP A 135 -6.67 22.16 -1.61
C TRP A 135 -5.85 23.41 -1.25
N GLY A 136 -4.99 23.26 -0.25
CA GLY A 136 -3.98 24.26 0.12
C GLY A 136 -2.81 24.33 -0.88
N ASP A 137 -1.59 24.29 -0.36
CA ASP A 137 -0.36 24.42 -1.18
C ASP A 137 0.05 23.13 -1.89
N GLN A 138 -0.61 22.01 -1.58
CA GLN A 138 -0.40 20.72 -2.21
C GLN A 138 -1.72 19.94 -2.28
N PRO A 139 -1.81 18.90 -3.13
CA PRO A 139 -2.95 18.00 -3.15
C PRO A 139 -3.15 17.31 -1.80
N GLU A 140 -4.37 17.40 -1.26
CA GLU A 140 -4.71 16.77 0.02
C GLU A 140 -5.23 15.33 -0.23
N VAL A 141 -4.28 14.47 -0.58
CA VAL A 141 -4.51 13.07 -0.96
C VAL A 141 -3.57 12.12 -0.21
N LEU A 142 -4.09 10.95 0.17
CA LEU A 142 -3.33 9.84 0.75
C LEU A 142 -3.23 8.68 -0.23
N ASN A 143 -2.32 7.75 0.03
CA ASN A 143 -2.34 6.46 -0.66
C ASN A 143 -3.70 5.77 -0.40
N ILE A 144 -4.26 5.12 -1.43
CA ILE A 144 -5.62 4.56 -1.32
C ILE A 144 -5.74 3.48 -0.24
N PHE A 145 -4.67 2.73 0.03
CA PHE A 145 -4.65 1.71 1.06
C PHE A 145 -4.70 2.34 2.45
N GLU A 146 -3.92 3.40 2.69
CA GLU A 146 -3.96 4.17 3.94
C GLU A 146 -5.33 4.83 4.16
N LEU A 147 -5.90 5.39 3.09
CA LEU A 147 -7.19 6.06 3.15
C LEU A 147 -8.34 5.12 3.51
N LYS A 148 -8.26 3.84 3.11
CA LYS A 148 -9.27 2.82 3.44
C LYS A 148 -9.10 2.23 4.84
N LEU A 149 -7.95 2.43 5.47
CA LEU A 149 -7.67 2.02 6.85
C LEU A 149 -7.99 3.13 7.87
N SER A 150 -8.37 4.33 7.42
CA SER A 150 -8.65 5.55 8.23
C SER A 150 -10.14 5.91 8.28
#